data_AF-A0AB37I5T7-F1
#
_entry.id   AF-A0AB37I5T7-F1
#
_cell.length_a   1.000
_cell.length_b   1.000
_cell.length_c   1.000
_cell.angle_alpha   90.00
_cell.angle_beta   90.00
_cell.angle_gamma   90.00
#
_symmetry.space_group_name_H-M   'P 1'
#
loop_
_entity.id
_entity.type
_entity.pdbx_description
1 polymer ?
#
loop_
_entity_poly.entity_id
_entity_poly.type
_entity_poly.pdbx_seq_one_letter_code
_entity_poly.pdbx_strand_id
1 'polypeptide(L)'
;MHMTFRESELDRMARSGWMGPAVQEMLAFRGLPTPVEHLEGIQDDDWWKRAERAVAALREHFATFRFGERTEFGLLLVPSPRKIDTRSHLPSAVRKQQSPGLGEDFVDPALGQGVDLTLPMVPWTPFVSVIGPQGISAGSHTDVRDAERRRFEVLGHDTRDAMTRQLWGARLLQSPAGTIPDSDYNDTWTFTLFPAEPLVDGKAASGTVLKGRVRFRLGKSNRGISSARVAPGIPVP
;
A
#
# COMPACT_ATOMS: atom_id res chain seq x y z
N MET A 1 -15.39 7.54 25.42
CA MET A 1 -16.16 7.44 24.16
C MET A 1 -15.35 6.60 23.20
N HIS A 2 -15.95 5.57 22.59
CA HIS A 2 -15.32 4.84 21.49
C HIS A 2 -15.46 5.69 20.22
N MET A 3 -14.36 5.93 19.51
CA MET A 3 -14.40 6.56 18.19
C MET A 3 -15.14 5.65 17.21
N THR A 4 -15.94 6.25 16.34
CA THR A 4 -16.50 5.58 15.16
C THR A 4 -15.40 5.21 14.18
N PHE A 5 -15.69 4.30 13.23
CA PHE A 5 -14.77 3.97 12.15
C PHE A 5 -14.30 5.22 11.39
N ARG A 6 -15.24 6.08 10.97
CA ARG A 6 -14.95 7.33 10.27
C ARG A 6 -13.98 8.23 11.05
N GLU A 7 -14.25 8.46 12.34
CA GLU A 7 -13.38 9.27 13.20
C GLU A 7 -11.98 8.66 13.32
N SER A 8 -11.89 7.34 13.49
CA SER A 8 -10.59 6.64 13.60
C SER A 8 -9.78 6.72 12.30
N GLU A 9 -10.42 6.58 11.14
CA GLU A 9 -9.75 6.66 9.84
C GLU A 9 -9.27 8.09 9.53
N LEU A 10 -10.10 9.11 9.81
CA LEU A 10 -9.74 10.52 9.66
C LEU A 10 -8.57 10.89 10.58
N ASP A 11 -8.64 10.48 11.84
CA ASP A 11 -7.62 10.68 12.85
C ASP A 11 -6.28 10.01 12.45
N ARG A 12 -6.33 8.79 11.91
CA ARG A 12 -5.14 8.13 11.35
C ARG A 12 -4.62 8.88 10.12
N MET A 13 -5.49 9.33 9.22
CA MET A 13 -5.09 10.06 8.02
C MET A 13 -4.43 11.40 8.37
N ALA A 14 -4.92 12.10 9.39
CA ALA A 14 -4.36 13.35 9.89
C ALA A 14 -2.93 13.17 10.46
N ARG A 15 -2.59 11.97 10.96
CA ARG A 15 -1.23 11.62 11.41
C ARG A 15 -0.37 10.92 10.35
N SER A 16 -0.91 10.71 9.16
CA SER A 16 -0.24 9.98 8.09
C SER A 16 0.93 10.77 7.50
N GLY A 17 1.82 10.08 6.78
CA GLY A 17 2.93 10.72 6.07
C GLY A 17 2.48 11.72 5.00
N TRP A 18 1.22 11.65 4.54
CA TRP A 18 0.64 12.65 3.64
C TRP A 18 0.59 14.05 4.24
N MET A 19 0.49 14.15 5.57
CA MET A 19 0.33 15.41 6.27
C MET A 19 1.66 16.06 6.64
N GLY A 20 2.80 15.48 6.29
CA GLY A 20 4.08 16.16 6.54
C GLY A 20 4.40 17.23 5.47
N PRO A 21 5.22 18.24 5.81
CA PRO A 21 5.35 19.47 5.03
C PRO A 21 5.78 19.29 3.57
N ALA A 22 6.78 18.44 3.31
CA ALA A 22 7.29 18.22 1.95
C ALA A 22 6.26 17.51 1.06
N VAL A 23 5.43 16.64 1.67
CA VAL A 23 4.34 15.98 0.95
C VAL A 23 3.19 16.94 0.69
N GLN A 24 2.82 17.77 1.67
CA GLN A 24 1.79 18.80 1.46
C GLN A 24 2.19 19.81 0.38
N GLU A 25 3.45 20.25 0.35
CA GLU A 25 3.97 21.11 -0.72
C GLU A 25 3.86 20.43 -2.09
N MET A 26 4.24 19.15 -2.18
CA MET A 26 4.08 18.35 -3.40
C MET A 26 2.61 18.22 -3.82
N LEU A 27 1.67 18.02 -2.88
CA LEU A 27 0.24 17.94 -3.15
C LEU A 27 -0.29 19.28 -3.70
N ALA A 28 0.04 20.39 -3.04
CA ALA A 28 -0.35 21.73 -3.46
C ALA A 28 0.18 22.06 -4.87
N PHE A 29 1.46 21.77 -5.14
CA PHE A 29 2.06 21.96 -6.47
C PHE A 29 1.34 21.15 -7.56
N ARG A 30 0.76 19.99 -7.22
CA ARG A 30 0.02 19.13 -8.16
C ARG A 30 -1.49 19.42 -8.19
N GLY A 31 -1.95 20.40 -7.43
CA GLY A 31 -3.36 20.76 -7.30
C GLY A 31 -4.22 19.64 -6.73
N LEU A 32 -3.67 18.86 -5.79
CA LEU A 32 -4.40 17.80 -5.08
C LEU A 32 -4.86 18.30 -3.71
N PRO A 33 -6.11 18.01 -3.30
CA PRO A 33 -6.50 18.17 -1.90
C PRO A 33 -5.71 17.20 -1.04
N THR A 34 -5.55 17.53 0.23
CA THR A 34 -5.01 16.58 1.20
C THR A 34 -5.95 15.37 1.32
N PRO A 35 -5.41 14.19 1.68
CA PRO A 35 -6.22 13.01 1.96
C PRO A 35 -7.31 13.23 3.01
N VAL A 36 -7.04 14.08 4.02
CA VAL A 36 -8.02 14.42 5.06
C VAL A 36 -9.17 15.20 4.45
N GLU A 37 -8.89 16.30 3.74
CA GLU A 37 -9.93 17.11 3.06
C GLU A 37 -10.76 16.26 2.09
N HIS A 38 -10.12 15.34 1.37
CA HIS A 38 -10.81 14.42 0.48
C HIS A 38 -11.78 13.51 1.23
N LEU A 39 -11.35 12.88 2.34
CA LEU A 39 -12.19 12.00 3.15
C LEU A 39 -13.31 12.77 3.88
N GLU A 40 -13.04 13.98 4.35
CA GLU A 40 -14.06 14.85 4.97
C GLU A 40 -15.16 15.23 3.96
N GLY A 41 -14.81 15.35 2.68
CA GLY A 41 -15.77 15.55 1.59
C GLY A 41 -16.72 14.37 1.35
N ILE A 42 -16.44 13.17 1.86
CA ILE A 42 -17.31 12.00 1.72
C ILE A 42 -18.40 12.03 2.79
N GLN A 43 -19.57 12.49 2.38
CA GLN A 43 -20.79 12.58 3.22
C GLN A 43 -21.69 11.33 3.11
N ASP A 44 -21.37 10.38 2.24
CA ASP A 44 -22.11 9.12 2.09
C ASP A 44 -21.78 8.15 3.25
N ASP A 45 -22.70 8.00 4.19
CA ASP A 45 -22.56 7.06 5.32
C ASP A 45 -22.47 5.60 4.86
N ASP A 46 -23.09 5.22 3.74
CA ASP A 46 -23.01 3.87 3.23
C ASP A 46 -21.64 3.59 2.62
N TRP A 47 -20.95 4.60 2.09
CA TRP A 47 -19.54 4.49 1.70
C TRP A 47 -18.65 4.13 2.89
N TRP A 48 -18.83 4.82 4.03
CA TRP A 48 -18.09 4.53 5.26
C TRP A 48 -18.40 3.13 5.81
N LYS A 49 -19.66 2.69 5.79
CA LYS A 49 -20.04 1.32 6.17
C LYS A 49 -19.43 0.27 5.23
N ARG A 50 -19.35 0.54 3.92
CA ARG A 50 -18.67 -0.36 2.96
C ARG A 50 -17.19 -0.50 3.27
N ALA A 51 -16.50 0.62 3.56
CA ALA A 51 -15.10 0.61 3.96
C ALA A 51 -14.89 -0.16 5.27
N GLU A 52 -15.69 0.08 6.30
CA GLU A 52 -15.62 -0.63 7.59
C GLU A 52 -15.83 -2.14 7.41
N ARG A 53 -16.85 -2.53 6.63
CA ARG A 53 -17.11 -3.93 6.30
C ARG A 53 -15.95 -4.58 5.56
N ALA A 54 -15.32 -3.87 4.62
CA ALA A 54 -14.15 -4.38 3.90
C ALA A 54 -12.95 -4.58 4.83
N VAL A 55 -12.72 -3.69 5.80
CA VAL A 55 -11.67 -3.86 6.83
C VAL A 55 -11.93 -5.11 7.66
N ALA A 56 -13.16 -5.27 8.17
CA ALA A 56 -13.54 -6.43 8.97
C ALA A 56 -13.39 -7.73 8.17
N ALA A 57 -13.88 -7.77 6.93
CA ALA A 57 -13.82 -8.95 6.09
C ALA A 57 -12.39 -9.35 5.70
N LEU A 58 -11.51 -8.38 5.40
CA LEU A 58 -10.10 -8.66 5.13
C LEU A 58 -9.39 -9.21 6.38
N ARG A 59 -9.66 -8.62 7.55
CA ARG A 59 -9.09 -9.08 8.82
C ARG A 59 -9.51 -10.51 9.13
N GLU A 60 -10.80 -10.81 9.01
CA GLU A 60 -11.35 -12.15 9.27
C GLU A 60 -10.77 -13.18 8.29
N HIS A 61 -10.86 -12.90 6.98
CA HIS A 61 -10.44 -13.84 5.93
C HIS A 61 -8.95 -14.18 6.00
N PHE A 62 -8.10 -13.18 6.25
CA PHE A 62 -6.66 -13.38 6.27
C PHE A 62 -6.09 -13.73 7.65
N ALA A 63 -6.90 -13.79 8.72
CA ALA A 63 -6.42 -14.10 10.07
C ALA A 63 -5.59 -15.40 10.13
N THR A 64 -6.01 -16.44 9.41
CA THR A 64 -5.36 -17.75 9.39
C THR A 64 -4.07 -17.81 8.55
N PHE A 65 -3.78 -16.77 7.76
CA PHE A 65 -2.51 -16.70 7.05
C PHE A 65 -1.39 -16.43 8.05
N ARG A 66 -0.16 -16.85 7.70
CA ARG A 66 1.00 -16.54 8.52
C ARG A 66 1.16 -15.02 8.62
N PHE A 67 1.20 -14.51 9.86
CA PHE A 67 1.18 -13.08 10.22
C PHE A 67 -0.15 -12.35 9.97
N GLY A 68 -1.20 -13.08 9.59
CA GLY A 68 -2.56 -12.56 9.33
C GLY A 68 -3.13 -11.78 10.50
N GLU A 69 -3.18 -12.38 11.70
CA GLU A 69 -3.69 -11.74 12.92
C GLU A 69 -2.94 -10.46 13.31
N ARG A 70 -1.69 -10.31 12.87
CA ARG A 70 -0.85 -9.13 13.14
C ARG A 70 -0.93 -8.07 12.03
N THR A 71 -1.61 -8.38 10.93
CA THR A 71 -1.70 -7.48 9.77
C THR A 71 -2.77 -6.43 10.03
N GLU A 72 -2.39 -5.16 9.93
CA GLU A 72 -3.29 -4.04 10.10
C GLU A 72 -3.90 -3.64 8.75
N PHE A 73 -5.23 -3.72 8.65
CA PHE A 73 -6.01 -3.28 7.50
C PHE A 73 -6.75 -1.97 7.80
N GLY A 74 -6.87 -1.10 6.80
CA GLY A 74 -7.58 0.18 6.88
C GLY A 74 -7.63 0.88 5.52
N LEU A 75 -8.18 2.10 5.48
CA LEU A 75 -8.18 2.93 4.27
C LEU A 75 -6.76 3.33 3.86
N LEU A 76 -6.51 3.18 2.58
CA LEU A 76 -5.32 3.57 1.84
C LEU A 76 -5.75 4.46 0.68
N LEU A 77 -5.28 5.70 0.65
CA LEU A 77 -5.55 6.61 -0.47
C LEU A 77 -4.44 6.55 -1.50
N VAL A 78 -4.82 6.21 -2.73
CA VAL A 78 -3.89 6.00 -3.84
C VAL A 78 -4.06 7.14 -4.85
N PRO A 79 -3.02 7.96 -5.10
CA PRO A 79 -3.10 9.01 -6.10
C PRO A 79 -2.89 8.43 -7.51
N SER A 80 -3.45 9.10 -8.51
CA SER A 80 -3.14 8.75 -9.90
C SER A 80 -1.66 9.00 -10.22
N PRO A 81 -1.00 8.11 -10.99
CA PRO A 81 0.38 8.30 -11.41
C PRO A 81 0.60 9.59 -12.23
N ARG A 82 -0.46 10.12 -12.85
CA ARG A 82 -0.41 11.42 -13.56
C ARG A 82 -0.19 12.60 -12.62
N LYS A 83 -0.51 12.43 -11.33
CA LYS A 83 -0.36 13.45 -10.29
C LYS A 83 0.87 13.16 -9.43
N ILE A 84 0.90 11.98 -8.81
CA ILE A 84 2.01 11.48 -7.99
C ILE A 84 2.21 10.00 -8.35
N ASP A 85 3.32 9.68 -9.01
CA ASP A 85 3.64 8.29 -9.34
C ASP A 85 4.34 7.58 -8.18
N THR A 86 3.57 6.91 -7.34
CA THR A 86 4.06 6.13 -6.19
C THR A 86 4.82 4.87 -6.58
N ARG A 87 4.84 4.53 -7.87
CA ARG A 87 5.51 3.35 -8.42
C ARG A 87 6.98 3.60 -8.77
N SER A 88 7.41 4.87 -8.69
CA SER A 88 8.71 5.35 -9.15
C SER A 88 9.41 6.16 -8.06
N HIS A 89 10.50 6.82 -8.45
CA HIS A 89 11.27 7.70 -7.59
C HIS A 89 10.42 8.87 -7.07
N LEU A 90 10.56 9.15 -5.77
CA LEU A 90 10.03 10.36 -5.15
C LEU A 90 11.16 11.31 -4.71
N PRO A 91 10.85 12.61 -4.54
CA PRO A 91 11.84 13.58 -4.08
C PRO A 91 12.48 13.17 -2.76
N SER A 92 13.79 13.39 -2.61
CA SER A 92 14.54 13.05 -1.39
C SER A 92 14.01 13.77 -0.15
N ALA A 93 13.45 14.97 -0.30
CA ALA A 93 12.80 15.71 0.80
C ALA A 93 11.59 14.94 1.36
N VAL A 94 10.78 14.31 0.49
CA VAL A 94 9.66 13.45 0.89
C VAL A 94 10.17 12.23 1.66
N ARG A 95 11.26 11.60 1.20
CA ARG A 95 11.86 10.45 1.88
C ARG A 95 12.42 10.79 3.26
N LYS A 96 13.16 11.89 3.37
CA LYS A 96 13.73 12.37 4.65
C LYS A 96 12.67 12.69 5.70
N GLN A 97 11.48 13.09 5.28
CA GLN A 97 10.34 13.28 6.16
C GLN A 97 9.82 11.96 6.75
N GLN A 98 9.83 10.87 5.97
CA GLN A 98 9.41 9.55 6.46
C GLN A 98 10.42 8.98 7.45
N SER A 99 11.71 9.10 7.14
CA SER A 99 12.81 8.81 8.06
C SER A 99 14.07 9.56 7.62
N PRO A 100 14.82 10.22 8.54
CA PRO A 100 15.99 11.03 8.18
C PRO A 100 17.10 10.26 7.44
N GLY A 101 17.17 8.94 7.65
CA GLY A 101 18.15 8.06 7.01
C GLY A 101 17.79 7.63 5.59
N LEU A 102 16.61 8.00 5.07
CA LEU A 102 16.20 7.66 3.72
C LEU A 102 16.78 8.63 2.69
N GLY A 103 17.46 8.06 1.70
CA GLY A 103 18.00 8.74 0.54
C GLY A 103 17.19 8.48 -0.72
N GLU A 104 17.87 8.51 -1.86
CA GLU A 104 17.27 8.28 -3.17
C GLU A 104 16.76 6.85 -3.34
N ASP A 105 15.60 6.74 -3.97
CA ASP A 105 14.98 5.48 -4.32
C ASP A 105 15.82 4.73 -5.37
N PHE A 106 15.71 3.41 -5.36
CA PHE A 106 16.21 2.53 -6.42
C PHE A 106 15.02 1.89 -7.12
N VAL A 107 14.85 2.16 -8.42
CA VAL A 107 13.89 1.46 -9.27
C VAL A 107 14.69 0.67 -10.30
N ASP A 108 14.48 -0.64 -10.36
CA ASP A 108 15.09 -1.49 -11.39
C ASP A 108 14.66 -1.00 -12.78
N PRO A 109 15.60 -0.62 -13.69
CA PRO A 109 15.25 -0.05 -14.99
C PRO A 109 14.45 -0.99 -15.90
N ALA A 110 14.48 -2.30 -15.65
CA ALA A 110 13.67 -3.27 -16.39
C ALA A 110 12.20 -3.25 -15.97
N LEU A 111 11.86 -2.63 -14.83
CA LEU A 111 10.47 -2.39 -14.46
C LEU A 111 9.87 -1.36 -15.43
N GLY A 112 8.84 -1.76 -16.17
CA GLY A 112 8.06 -0.87 -17.03
C GLY A 112 7.22 0.14 -16.25
N GLN A 113 6.10 0.60 -16.80
CA GLN A 113 5.23 1.59 -16.13
C GLN A 113 4.46 1.02 -14.93
N GLY A 114 4.23 -0.29 -14.90
CA GLY A 114 3.44 -0.96 -13.86
C GLY A 114 1.94 -0.75 -14.04
N VAL A 115 1.17 -1.28 -13.11
CA VAL A 115 -0.31 -1.20 -13.13
C VAL A 115 -0.78 0.16 -12.59
N ASP A 116 -1.85 0.69 -13.16
CA ASP A 116 -2.59 1.84 -12.64
C ASP A 116 -4.01 1.40 -12.31
N LEU A 117 -4.35 1.37 -11.02
CA LEU A 117 -5.68 1.00 -10.52
C LEU A 117 -6.55 2.22 -10.20
N THR A 118 -6.11 3.41 -10.57
CA THR A 118 -6.80 4.66 -10.21
C THR A 118 -7.69 5.15 -11.34
N LEU A 119 -8.70 5.94 -10.97
CA LEU A 119 -9.47 6.71 -11.93
C LEU A 119 -8.79 8.08 -12.12
N PRO A 120 -8.32 8.45 -13.33
CA PRO A 120 -7.55 9.68 -13.53
C PRO A 120 -8.26 10.98 -13.17
N MET A 121 -9.60 10.93 -13.03
CA MET A 121 -10.45 12.10 -12.77
C MET A 121 -10.70 12.35 -11.29
N VAL A 122 -10.42 11.39 -10.40
CA VAL A 122 -10.57 11.59 -8.96
C VAL A 122 -9.22 11.92 -8.34
N PRO A 123 -9.15 12.80 -7.33
CA PRO A 123 -7.88 13.15 -6.69
C PRO A 123 -7.24 11.96 -5.99
N TRP A 124 -8.07 11.09 -5.41
CA TRP A 124 -7.66 9.90 -4.68
C TRP A 124 -8.58 8.74 -5.04
N THR A 125 -8.00 7.56 -5.30
CA THR A 125 -8.74 6.31 -5.39
C THR A 125 -8.59 5.57 -4.06
N PRO A 126 -9.66 5.40 -3.28
CA PRO A 126 -9.61 4.72 -1.99
C PRO A 126 -9.62 3.20 -2.14
N PHE A 127 -8.78 2.55 -1.33
CA PHE A 127 -8.75 1.11 -1.14
C PHE A 127 -8.81 0.80 0.36
N VAL A 128 -9.39 -0.33 0.73
CA VAL A 128 -9.02 -0.98 1.99
C VAL A 128 -7.90 -1.96 1.71
N SER A 129 -6.76 -1.79 2.36
CA SER A 129 -5.60 -2.68 2.23
C SER A 129 -4.75 -2.64 3.50
N VAL A 130 -3.57 -3.26 3.44
CA VAL A 130 -2.60 -3.24 4.52
C VAL A 130 -2.09 -1.81 4.72
N ILE A 131 -2.19 -1.31 5.94
CA ILE A 131 -1.72 0.03 6.34
C ILE A 131 -0.55 -0.02 7.34
N GLY A 132 -0.37 -1.16 8.01
CA GLY A 132 0.68 -1.35 9.02
C GLY A 132 2.08 -1.59 8.44
N PRO A 133 3.04 -2.05 9.25
CA PRO A 133 4.45 -2.23 8.83
C PRO A 133 4.70 -3.50 7.99
N GLN A 134 3.84 -4.52 8.07
CA GLN A 134 3.98 -5.77 7.33
C GLN A 134 2.63 -6.26 6.79
N GLY A 135 2.65 -6.90 5.62
CA GLY A 135 1.50 -7.64 5.09
C GLY A 135 1.44 -9.08 5.60
N ILE A 136 0.69 -9.92 4.88
CA ILE A 136 0.58 -11.36 5.17
C ILE A 136 1.67 -12.15 4.45
N SER A 137 2.06 -13.30 4.98
CA SER A 137 2.92 -14.26 4.28
C SER A 137 2.08 -15.31 3.55
N ALA A 138 2.06 -15.26 2.23
CA ALA A 138 1.26 -16.15 1.39
C ALA A 138 2.06 -17.10 0.48
N GLY A 139 3.40 -17.05 0.54
CA GLY A 139 4.30 -17.87 -0.30
C GLY A 139 5.10 -17.03 -1.30
N SER A 140 5.52 -17.66 -2.38
CA SER A 140 6.14 -17.02 -3.54
C SER A 140 5.11 -16.27 -4.40
N HIS A 141 5.57 -15.52 -5.41
CA HIS A 141 4.68 -14.89 -6.38
C HIS A 141 3.84 -15.96 -7.11
N THR A 142 4.47 -17.05 -7.54
CA THR A 142 3.79 -18.20 -8.18
C THR A 142 2.73 -18.80 -7.26
N ASP A 143 3.05 -19.05 -5.99
CA ASP A 143 2.07 -19.61 -5.03
C ASP A 143 0.82 -18.73 -4.87
N VAL A 144 0.99 -17.41 -4.93
CA VAL A 144 -0.13 -16.45 -4.81
C VAL A 144 -0.95 -16.39 -6.10
N ARG A 145 -0.31 -16.41 -7.27
CA ARG A 145 -1.00 -16.38 -8.57
C ARG A 145 -1.75 -17.67 -8.89
N ASP A 146 -1.14 -18.80 -8.59
CA ASP A 146 -1.67 -20.12 -8.94
C ASP A 146 -2.66 -20.65 -7.90
N ALA A 147 -2.75 -19.99 -6.74
CA ALA A 147 -3.76 -20.29 -5.75
C ALA A 147 -5.19 -20.15 -6.32
N GLU A 148 -6.06 -21.06 -5.89
CA GLU A 148 -7.49 -20.97 -6.16
C GLU A 148 -8.06 -19.62 -5.73
N ARG A 149 -8.94 -19.05 -6.55
CA ARG A 149 -9.53 -17.71 -6.32
C ARG A 149 -10.12 -17.56 -4.92
N ARG A 150 -10.83 -18.56 -4.40
CA ARG A 150 -11.44 -18.56 -3.05
C ARG A 150 -10.45 -18.25 -1.92
N ARG A 151 -9.16 -18.53 -2.12
CA ARG A 151 -8.11 -18.25 -1.14
C ARG A 151 -7.86 -16.74 -0.96
N PHE A 152 -8.16 -15.94 -1.98
CA PHE A 152 -7.96 -14.49 -1.99
C PHE A 152 -9.24 -13.70 -2.32
N GLU A 153 -10.39 -14.37 -2.40
CA GLU A 153 -11.67 -13.73 -2.66
C GLU A 153 -12.30 -13.23 -1.37
N VAL A 154 -12.56 -11.93 -1.29
CA VAL A 154 -13.20 -11.29 -0.14
C VAL A 154 -14.27 -10.32 -0.65
N LEU A 155 -15.50 -10.46 -0.17
CA LEU A 155 -16.65 -9.68 -0.63
C LEU A 155 -16.83 -9.69 -2.17
N GLY A 156 -16.51 -10.81 -2.82
CA GLY A 156 -16.59 -10.99 -4.28
C GLY A 156 -15.40 -10.41 -5.07
N HIS A 157 -14.46 -9.73 -4.42
CA HIS A 157 -13.26 -9.18 -5.05
C HIS A 157 -12.10 -10.16 -4.96
N ASP A 158 -11.36 -10.32 -6.05
CA ASP A 158 -10.04 -10.96 -6.00
C ASP A 158 -9.03 -9.96 -5.43
N THR A 159 -8.69 -10.12 -4.15
CA THR A 159 -7.85 -9.15 -3.43
C THR A 159 -6.42 -9.09 -3.95
N ARG A 160 -6.03 -10.04 -4.81
CA ARG A 160 -4.72 -10.03 -5.50
C ARG A 160 -4.59 -8.87 -6.47
N ASP A 161 -5.70 -8.39 -7.04
CA ASP A 161 -5.68 -7.32 -8.04
C ASP A 161 -5.11 -6.00 -7.47
N ALA A 162 -5.23 -5.81 -6.15
CA ALA A 162 -4.67 -4.68 -5.41
C ALA A 162 -3.18 -4.85 -5.07
N MET A 163 -2.59 -6.04 -5.22
CA MET A 163 -1.19 -6.31 -4.82
C MET A 163 -0.19 -5.76 -5.86
N THR A 164 -0.14 -4.44 -5.99
CA THR A 164 0.70 -3.70 -6.94
C THR A 164 1.75 -2.86 -6.20
N ARG A 165 2.80 -2.45 -6.92
CA ARG A 165 3.76 -1.47 -6.41
C ARG A 165 3.14 -0.09 -6.20
N GLN A 166 2.05 0.23 -6.91
CA GLN A 166 1.32 1.49 -6.76
C GLN A 166 0.74 1.60 -5.34
N LEU A 167 0.03 0.56 -4.89
CA LEU A 167 -0.54 0.54 -3.55
C LEU A 167 0.53 0.45 -2.47
N TRP A 168 1.58 -0.36 -2.69
CA TRP A 168 2.68 -0.40 -1.73
C TRP A 168 3.41 0.95 -1.60
N GLY A 169 3.65 1.65 -2.71
CA GLY A 169 4.24 2.99 -2.70
C GLY A 169 3.34 4.02 -2.03
N ALA A 170 2.02 3.94 -2.24
CA ALA A 170 1.04 4.77 -1.53
C ALA A 170 1.02 4.47 -0.03
N ARG A 171 1.08 3.18 0.37
CA ARG A 171 1.15 2.76 1.78
C ARG A 171 2.41 3.30 2.45
N LEU A 172 3.54 3.25 1.75
CA LEU A 172 4.79 3.84 2.22
C LEU A 172 4.63 5.35 2.47
N LEU A 173 4.10 6.10 1.50
CA LEU A 173 3.85 7.55 1.68
C LEU A 173 2.84 7.88 2.77
N GLN A 174 1.80 7.06 2.92
CA GLN A 174 0.77 7.24 3.93
C GLN A 174 1.29 6.89 5.34
N SER A 175 2.29 6.02 5.46
CA SER A 175 2.76 5.60 6.78
C SER A 175 3.28 6.79 7.59
N PRO A 176 2.98 6.88 8.90
CA PRO A 176 3.45 7.96 9.73
C PRO A 176 4.99 7.95 9.80
N ALA A 177 5.58 9.11 10.07
CA ALA A 177 7.03 9.23 10.22
C ALA A 177 7.56 8.22 11.25
N GLY A 178 8.66 7.54 10.93
CA GLY A 178 9.24 6.49 11.77
C GLY A 178 8.60 5.10 11.63
N THR A 179 7.44 4.96 11.00
CA THR A 179 6.86 3.65 10.64
C THR A 179 7.08 3.39 9.16
N ILE A 180 8.02 2.51 8.83
CA ILE A 180 8.38 2.24 7.43
C ILE A 180 7.95 0.81 7.04
N PRO A 181 6.98 0.66 6.12
CA PRO A 181 6.57 -0.63 5.59
C PRO A 181 7.72 -1.45 5.04
N ASP A 182 7.70 -2.74 5.35
CA ASP A 182 8.57 -3.76 4.74
C ASP A 182 10.05 -3.32 4.72
N SER A 183 10.54 -2.95 5.91
CA SER A 183 11.83 -2.28 6.09
C SER A 183 12.79 -2.99 7.03
N ASP A 184 14.08 -2.67 6.91
CA ASP A 184 15.13 -3.07 7.88
C ASP A 184 15.18 -2.19 9.13
N TYR A 185 14.25 -1.23 9.26
CA TYR A 185 14.00 -0.48 10.50
C TYR A 185 13.05 -1.22 11.45
N ASN A 186 12.32 -2.21 10.95
CA ASN A 186 11.42 -3.03 11.77
C ASN A 186 12.18 -4.17 12.46
N ASP A 187 11.64 -4.72 13.55
CA ASP A 187 12.21 -5.87 14.28
C ASP A 187 12.55 -7.06 13.38
N THR A 188 11.80 -7.23 12.30
CA THR A 188 12.06 -8.23 11.28
C THR A 188 11.95 -7.60 9.90
N TRP A 189 13.03 -7.67 9.14
CA TRP A 189 13.04 -7.23 7.76
C TRP A 189 12.11 -8.08 6.89
N THR A 190 11.31 -7.40 6.08
CA THR A 190 10.35 -7.99 5.13
C THR A 190 10.41 -7.24 3.81
N PHE A 191 9.84 -7.85 2.77
CA PHE A 191 9.61 -7.20 1.46
C PHE A 191 8.25 -7.64 0.94
N THR A 192 7.59 -6.78 0.16
CA THR A 192 6.29 -7.08 -0.44
C THR A 192 6.46 -7.48 -1.91
N LEU A 193 5.87 -8.61 -2.29
CA LEU A 193 5.71 -9.05 -3.68
C LEU A 193 4.51 -8.34 -4.32
N PHE A 194 4.55 -8.14 -5.64
CA PHE A 194 3.45 -7.53 -6.39
C PHE A 194 2.79 -8.49 -7.42
N PRO A 195 2.03 -9.51 -6.97
CA PRO A 195 1.33 -10.45 -7.87
C PRO A 195 0.35 -9.82 -8.87
N ALA A 196 -0.11 -8.59 -8.68
CA ALA A 196 -0.94 -7.94 -9.70
C ALA A 196 -0.12 -7.44 -10.90
N GLU A 197 1.21 -7.35 -10.78
CA GLU A 197 2.06 -6.93 -11.88
C GLU A 197 2.54 -8.12 -12.72
N PRO A 198 2.66 -7.94 -14.05
CA PRO A 198 3.20 -8.97 -14.91
C PRO A 198 4.66 -9.28 -14.56
N LEU A 199 5.07 -10.54 -14.79
CA LEU A 199 6.47 -10.92 -14.71
C LEU A 199 7.30 -10.18 -15.77
N VAL A 200 8.52 -9.78 -15.42
CA VAL A 200 9.51 -9.23 -16.35
C VAL A 200 10.61 -10.27 -16.52
N ASP A 201 10.73 -10.83 -17.71
CA ASP A 201 11.67 -11.94 -18.01
C ASP A 201 11.56 -13.10 -16.99
N GLY A 202 10.32 -13.46 -16.62
CA GLY A 202 10.02 -14.50 -15.64
C GLY A 202 10.28 -14.11 -14.18
N LYS A 203 10.73 -12.87 -13.91
CA LYS A 203 11.00 -12.35 -12.55
C LYS A 203 9.81 -11.55 -12.01
N ALA A 204 9.55 -11.70 -10.72
CA ALA A 204 8.49 -10.99 -10.03
C ALA A 204 8.99 -9.65 -9.49
N ALA A 205 8.14 -8.63 -9.57
CA ALA A 205 8.39 -7.32 -8.96
C ALA A 205 8.17 -7.37 -7.43
N SER A 206 9.00 -6.62 -6.70
CA SER A 206 8.87 -6.47 -5.25
C SER A 206 9.36 -5.11 -4.74
N GLY A 207 8.90 -4.74 -3.55
CA GLY A 207 9.24 -3.51 -2.84
C GLY A 207 9.76 -3.77 -1.44
N THR A 208 10.78 -3.02 -1.03
CA THR A 208 11.28 -3.00 0.35
C THR A 208 11.99 -1.69 0.64
N VAL A 209 12.11 -1.32 1.90
CA VAL A 209 13.08 -0.33 2.34
C VAL A 209 14.28 -1.06 2.96
N LEU A 210 15.46 -0.83 2.41
CA LEU A 210 16.66 -1.54 2.83
C LEU A 210 17.90 -0.66 2.68
N LYS A 211 18.65 -0.50 3.77
CA LYS A 211 19.87 0.31 3.86
C LYS A 211 19.64 1.75 3.41
N GLY A 212 18.64 2.40 4.00
CA GLY A 212 18.33 3.81 3.76
C GLY A 212 17.77 4.12 2.37
N ARG A 213 17.23 3.13 1.66
CA ARG A 213 16.66 3.32 0.31
C ARG A 213 15.37 2.54 0.15
N VAL A 214 14.38 3.17 -0.46
CA VAL A 214 13.23 2.47 -1.04
C VAL A 214 13.69 1.76 -2.29
N ARG A 215 13.31 0.49 -2.48
CA ARG A 215 13.79 -0.34 -3.57
C ARG A 215 12.63 -1.05 -4.23
N PHE A 216 12.44 -0.79 -5.52
CA PHE A 216 11.64 -1.61 -6.41
C PHE A 216 12.58 -2.50 -7.23
N ARG A 217 12.39 -3.82 -7.16
CA ARG A 217 13.33 -4.80 -7.72
C ARG A 217 12.64 -5.97 -8.40
N LEU A 218 13.40 -6.66 -9.23
CA LEU A 218 13.04 -7.95 -9.79
C LEU A 218 13.71 -9.09 -9.03
N GLY A 219 12.95 -10.15 -8.74
CA GLY A 219 13.41 -11.35 -8.04
C GLY A 219 12.83 -12.63 -8.62
N LYS A 220 13.27 -13.78 -8.11
CA LYS A 220 12.73 -15.09 -8.51
C LYS A 220 11.24 -15.16 -8.16
N SER A 221 10.41 -15.51 -9.14
CA SER A 221 8.95 -15.63 -8.98
C SER A 221 8.52 -16.83 -8.13
N ASN A 222 9.31 -17.90 -8.14
CA ASN A 222 9.03 -19.15 -7.43
C ASN A 222 9.69 -19.27 -6.04
N ARG A 223 10.26 -18.18 -5.51
CA ARG A 223 10.96 -18.22 -4.22
C ARG A 223 10.13 -17.58 -3.10
N GLY A 224 9.46 -18.41 -2.31
CA GLY A 224 8.74 -18.00 -1.10
C GLY A 224 9.66 -18.10 0.12
N ILE A 225 10.23 -16.98 0.56
CA ILE A 225 11.02 -16.94 1.82
C ILE A 225 10.20 -16.35 2.97
N SER A 226 10.61 -16.63 4.20
CA SER A 226 9.90 -16.21 5.41
C SER A 226 9.70 -14.70 5.56
N SER A 227 10.47 -13.87 4.84
CA SER A 227 10.36 -12.42 4.81
C SER A 227 9.48 -11.87 3.68
N ALA A 228 9.03 -12.72 2.74
CA ALA A 228 8.15 -12.31 1.66
C ALA A 228 6.73 -12.04 2.20
N ARG A 229 6.15 -10.93 1.77
CA ARG A 229 4.80 -10.50 2.11
C ARG A 229 3.98 -10.19 0.85
N VAL A 230 2.67 -10.13 1.02
CA VAL A 230 1.74 -9.52 0.07
C VAL A 230 0.75 -8.63 0.82
N ALA A 231 0.21 -7.63 0.13
CA ALA A 231 -0.77 -6.69 0.67
C ALA A 231 -2.08 -6.80 -0.12
N PRO A 232 -2.99 -7.73 0.25
CA PRO A 232 -4.30 -7.81 -0.38
C PRO A 232 -5.09 -6.52 -0.17
N GLY A 233 -6.02 -6.22 -1.07
CA GLY A 233 -6.87 -5.05 -0.93
C GLY A 233 -8.15 -5.11 -1.75
N ILE A 234 -9.09 -4.22 -1.42
CA ILE A 234 -10.41 -4.09 -2.03
C ILE A 234 -10.62 -2.60 -2.39
N PRO A 235 -11.02 -2.25 -3.62
CA PRO A 235 -11.39 -0.88 -3.95
C PRO A 235 -12.68 -0.45 -3.21
N VAL A 236 -12.78 0.83 -2.82
CA VAL A 236 -13.96 1.38 -2.14
C VAL A 236 -14.61 2.47 -3.02
N PRO A 237 -15.41 2.11 -4.04
CA PRO A 237 -16.05 3.09 -4.90
C PRO A 237 -17.10 3.94 -4.17
#